data_AF-A0A7V0S3Z7-F1
#
_entry.id   AF-A0A7V0S3Z7-F1
#
_cell.length_a   1.000
_cell.length_b   1.000
_cell.length_c   1.000
_cell.angle_alpha   90.00
_cell.angle_beta   90.00
_cell.angle_gamma   90.00
#
_symmetry.space_group_name_H-M   'P 1'
#
loop_
_entity.id
_entity.type
_entity.pdbx_description
1 polymer ?
#
loop_
_entity_poly.entity_id
_entity_poly.type
_entity_poly.pdbx_seq_one_letter_code
_entity_poly.pdbx_strand_id
1 'polypeptide(L)'
;MFEEPLKAQVLTRHEKEMGIQIAEMEKYKYLCSEQAGCDIGKRAYFEWTQKYSKKVREWLETLSDDEINHLFDTISERIKQYIFEKAH
;
A
#
# COMPACT_ATOMS: atom_id res chain seq x y z
N MET A 1 31.84 7.29 13.38
CA MET A 1 31.00 6.35 12.61
C MET A 1 29.97 7.23 11.93
N PHE A 2 30.18 7.56 10.66
CA PHE A 2 29.25 8.41 9.93
C PHE A 2 28.05 7.54 9.58
N GLU A 3 26.88 7.89 10.10
CA GLU A 3 25.62 7.37 9.59
C GLU A 3 25.57 7.76 8.10
N GLU A 4 25.71 6.77 7.22
CA GLU A 4 25.48 7.00 5.80
C GLU A 4 24.07 7.61 5.67
N PRO A 5 23.92 8.80 5.06
CA PRO A 5 22.60 9.31 4.79
C PRO A 5 21.91 8.23 3.98
N LEU A 6 20.78 7.71 4.48
CA LEU A 6 19.85 6.88 3.74
C LEU A 6 19.74 7.50 2.35
N LYS A 7 20.46 6.94 1.36
CA LYS A 7 20.35 7.37 -0.03
C LYS A 7 18.85 7.39 -0.25
N ALA A 8 18.30 8.53 -0.66
CA ALA A 8 16.88 8.64 -0.95
C ALA A 8 16.56 7.50 -1.94
N GLN A 9 16.05 6.40 -1.41
CA GLN A 9 15.89 5.18 -2.18
C GLN A 9 14.75 5.51 -3.13
N VAL A 10 15.07 5.58 -4.42
CA VAL A 10 14.06 5.90 -5.41
C VAL A 10 13.27 4.62 -5.61
N LEU A 11 12.10 4.54 -4.97
CA LEU A 11 11.17 3.45 -5.19
C LEU A 11 10.71 3.45 -6.65
N THR A 12 10.75 2.27 -7.26
CA THR A 12 10.15 1.99 -8.55
C THR A 12 8.64 2.22 -8.52
N ARG A 13 8.04 2.40 -9.69
CA ARG A 13 6.58 2.46 -9.83
C ARG A 13 5.90 1.25 -9.19
N HIS A 14 6.44 0.05 -9.42
CA HIS A 14 5.88 -1.18 -8.89
C HIS A 14 5.87 -1.22 -7.36
N GLU A 15 6.93 -0.76 -6.72
CA GLU A 15 7.01 -0.69 -5.24
C GLU A 15 5.99 0.29 -4.67
N LYS A 16 5.78 1.42 -5.34
CA LYS A 16 4.76 2.39 -4.96
C LYS A 16 3.35 1.81 -5.12
N GLU A 17 3.08 1.15 -6.23
CA GLU A 17 1.82 0.42 -6.47
C GLU A 17 1.55 -0.65 -5.40
N MET A 18 2.58 -1.38 -4.95
CA MET A 18 2.45 -2.32 -3.84
C MET A 18 2.05 -1.61 -2.54
N GLY A 19 2.67 -0.46 -2.23
CA GLY A 19 2.29 0.36 -1.08
C GLY A 19 0.83 0.82 -1.14
N ILE A 20 0.37 1.29 -2.30
CA ILE A 20 -1.02 1.72 -2.51
C ILE A 20 -1.99 0.54 -2.32
N GLN A 21 -1.67 -0.64 -2.85
CA GLN A 21 -2.50 -1.84 -2.64
C GLN A 21 -2.58 -2.24 -1.16
N ILE A 22 -1.48 -2.14 -0.41
CA ILE A 22 -1.47 -2.39 1.03
C ILE A 22 -2.34 -1.37 1.77
N ALA A 23 -2.30 -0.10 1.38
CA ALA A 23 -3.14 0.94 1.97
C ALA A 23 -4.63 0.67 1.75
N GLU A 24 -5.03 0.28 0.53
CA GLU A 24 -6.42 -0.09 0.22
C GLU A 24 -6.87 -1.34 0.98
N MET A 25 -5.97 -2.31 1.17
CA MET A 25 -6.21 -3.48 2.00
C MET A 25 -6.43 -3.12 3.48
N GLU A 26 -5.61 -2.24 4.05
CA GLU A 26 -5.78 -1.78 5.44
C GLU A 26 -7.06 -0.99 5.64
N LYS A 27 -7.40 -0.12 4.68
CA LYS A 27 -8.66 0.64 4.66
C LYS A 27 -9.87 -0.29 4.64
N TYR A 28 -9.85 -1.32 3.79
CA TYR A 28 -10.92 -2.32 3.75
C TYR A 28 -11.03 -3.08 5.08
N LYS A 29 -9.90 -3.53 5.65
CA LYS A 29 -9.89 -4.19 6.96
C LYS A 29 -10.53 -3.31 8.02
N TYR A 30 -10.17 -2.02 8.07
CA TYR A 30 -10.72 -1.06 9.02
C TYR A 30 -12.25 -0.95 8.90
N LEU A 31 -12.75 -0.67 7.69
CA LEU A 31 -14.19 -0.51 7.44
C LEU A 31 -14.99 -1.77 7.82
N CYS A 32 -14.49 -2.95 7.45
CA CYS A 32 -15.18 -4.19 7.81
C CYS A 32 -15.08 -4.51 9.31
N SER A 33 -13.99 -4.11 9.99
CA SER A 33 -13.87 -4.25 11.45
C SER A 33 -14.87 -3.34 12.18
N GLU A 34 -15.03 -2.10 11.71
CA GLU A 34 -16.05 -1.17 12.23
C GLU A 34 -17.46 -1.73 12.04
N GLN A 35 -17.77 -2.27 10.86
CA GLN A 35 -19.08 -2.87 10.57
C GLN A 35 -19.37 -4.12 11.40
N ALA A 36 -18.35 -4.95 11.65
CA ALA A 36 -18.48 -6.16 12.46
C ALA A 36 -18.47 -5.89 13.98
N GLY A 37 -18.05 -4.70 14.40
CA GLY A 37 -17.84 -4.36 15.81
C GLY A 37 -16.65 -5.10 16.45
N CYS A 38 -15.77 -5.70 15.66
CA CYS A 38 -14.60 -6.45 16.13
C CYS A 38 -13.49 -6.48 15.07
N ASP A 39 -12.23 -6.73 15.47
CA ASP A 39 -11.14 -6.92 14.52
C ASP A 39 -11.32 -8.23 13.73
N ILE A 40 -11.58 -8.11 12.43
CA ILE A 40 -11.75 -9.25 11.52
C ILE A 40 -10.42 -9.89 11.07
N GLY A 41 -9.29 -9.30 11.50
CA GLY A 41 -7.95 -9.84 11.34
C GLY A 41 -7.55 -10.06 9.88
N LYS A 42 -6.76 -11.12 9.66
CA LYS A 42 -6.17 -11.41 8.34
C LYS A 42 -7.17 -11.88 7.29
N ARG A 43 -8.36 -12.33 7.70
CA ARG A 43 -9.41 -12.77 6.77
C ARG A 43 -9.85 -11.63 5.83
N ALA A 44 -9.82 -10.39 6.31
CA ALA A 44 -10.11 -9.21 5.51
C ALA A 44 -9.27 -9.13 4.24
N TYR A 45 -7.97 -9.43 4.36
CA TYR A 45 -7.03 -9.35 3.24
C TYR A 45 -7.32 -10.39 2.17
N PHE A 46 -7.71 -11.61 2.58
CA PHE A 46 -8.09 -12.66 1.65
C PHE A 46 -9.36 -12.28 0.86
N GLU A 47 -10.38 -11.79 1.56
CA GLU A 47 -11.61 -11.33 0.92
C GLU A 47 -11.38 -10.13 -0.01
N TRP A 48 -10.55 -9.18 0.41
CA TRP A 48 -10.18 -8.05 -0.42
C TRP A 48 -9.45 -8.50 -1.68
N THR A 49 -8.51 -9.45 -1.54
CA THR A 49 -7.75 -9.97 -2.67
C THR A 49 -8.68 -10.62 -3.70
N GLN A 50 -9.67 -11.39 -3.26
CA GLN A 50 -10.62 -12.02 -4.17
C GLN A 50 -11.55 -11.02 -4.88
N LYS A 51 -11.94 -9.93 -4.20
CA LYS A 51 -12.97 -9.00 -4.70
C LYS A 51 -12.40 -7.80 -5.46
N TYR A 52 -11.24 -7.29 -5.03
CA TYR A 52 -10.76 -5.97 -5.41
C TYR A 52 -9.35 -5.95 -6.01
N SER A 53 -8.48 -6.94 -5.73
CA SER A 53 -7.07 -6.90 -6.19
C SER A 53 -6.94 -6.64 -7.69
N LYS A 54 -7.71 -7.35 -8.52
CA LYS A 54 -7.70 -7.18 -9.97
C LYS A 54 -8.13 -5.77 -10.38
N LYS A 55 -9.23 -5.27 -9.81
CA LYS A 55 -9.75 -3.93 -10.13
C LYS A 55 -8.79 -2.82 -9.73
N VAL A 56 -8.14 -2.96 -8.58
CA VAL A 56 -7.17 -1.98 -8.09
C VAL A 56 -5.92 -2.02 -8.97
N ARG A 57 -5.44 -3.20 -9.39
CA ARG A 57 -4.35 -3.30 -10.36
C ARG A 57 -4.71 -2.61 -11.68
N GLU A 58 -5.87 -2.94 -12.26
CA GLU A 58 -6.32 -2.33 -13.52
C GLU A 58 -6.45 -0.80 -13.39
N TRP A 59 -6.95 -0.30 -12.27
CA TRP A 59 -7.00 1.13 -12.00
C TRP A 59 -5.59 1.75 -11.91
N LEU A 60 -4.66 1.13 -11.18
CA LEU A 60 -3.27 1.61 -11.08
C LEU A 60 -2.59 1.65 -12.45
N GLU A 61 -2.87 0.69 -13.33
CA GLU A 61 -2.36 0.67 -14.71
C GLU A 61 -2.85 1.85 -15.56
N THR A 62 -3.99 2.47 -15.21
CA THR A 62 -4.50 3.66 -15.90
C THR A 62 -3.85 4.98 -15.45
N LEU A 63 -3.12 4.97 -14.33
CA LEU A 63 -2.57 6.19 -13.73
C LEU A 63 -1.18 6.53 -14.27
N SER A 64 -0.89 7.81 -14.39
CA SER A 64 0.44 8.33 -14.67
C SER A 64 1.40 8.15 -13.48
N ASP A 65 2.70 8.25 -13.72
CA ASP A 65 3.71 8.17 -12.65
C ASP A 65 3.52 9.27 -11.60
N ASP A 66 3.12 10.47 -12.01
CA ASP A 66 2.86 11.59 -11.09
C ASP A 66 1.65 11.31 -10.17
N GLU A 67 0.59 10.71 -10.70
CA GLU A 67 -0.56 10.28 -9.90
C GLU A 67 -0.19 9.16 -8.92
N ILE A 68 0.61 8.18 -9.36
CA ILE A 68 1.12 7.12 -8.48
C ILE A 68 1.98 7.72 -7.36
N ASN A 69 2.84 8.68 -7.67
CA ASN A 69 3.66 9.37 -6.67
C ASN A 69 2.78 10.09 -5.66
N HIS A 70 1.79 10.85 -6.12
CA HIS A 70 0.89 11.58 -5.24
C HIS A 70 0.08 10.66 -4.33
N LEU A 71 -0.47 9.57 -4.88
CA LEU A 71 -1.18 8.57 -4.10
C LEU A 71 -0.27 7.92 -3.06
N PHE A 72 0.94 7.51 -3.46
CA PHE A 72 1.91 6.94 -2.55
C PHE A 72 2.29 7.92 -1.42
N ASP A 73 2.46 9.20 -1.72
CA ASP A 73 2.78 10.20 -0.70
C ASP A 73 1.66 10.40 0.32
N THR A 74 0.41 10.08 -0.04
CA THR A 74 -0.74 10.17 0.87
C THR A 74 -0.94 8.95 1.77
N ILE A 75 -0.26 7.83 1.51
CA ILE A 75 -0.38 6.64 2.36
C ILE A 75 0.35 6.82 3.69
N SER A 76 0.05 5.96 4.66
CA SER A 76 0.69 6.05 5.99
C SER A 76 2.21 5.80 5.93
N GLU A 77 2.96 6.52 6.77
CA GLU A 77 4.42 6.35 6.89
C GLU A 77 4.82 4.92 7.24
N ARG A 78 3.98 4.20 8.00
CA ARG A 78 4.21 2.79 8.32
C ARG A 78 4.28 1.93 7.05
N ILE A 79 3.36 2.15 6.10
CA ILE A 79 3.34 1.39 4.85
C ILE A 79 4.54 1.80 3.98
N LYS A 80 4.87 3.09 3.93
CA LYS A 80 6.06 3.57 3.21
C LYS A 80 7.32 2.89 3.73
N GLN A 81 7.53 2.89 5.05
CA GLN A 81 8.65 2.21 5.70
C GLN A 81 8.69 0.71 5.37
N TYR A 82 7.55 0.02 5.45
CA TYR A 82 7.46 -1.39 5.07
C TYR A 82 7.89 -1.64 3.61
N ILE A 83 7.49 -0.78 2.68
CA ILE A 83 7.90 -0.88 1.28
C ILE A 83 9.40 -0.62 1.13
N PHE A 84 9.95 0.40 1.77
CA PHE A 84 11.39 0.68 1.76
C PHE A 84 12.23 -0.49 2.30
N GLU A 85 11.77 -1.15 3.37
CA GLU A 85 12.44 -2.33 3.94
C GLU A 85 12.39 -3.55 3.02
N LYS A 86 11.36 -3.66 2.18
CA LYS A 86 11.14 -4.79 1.27
C LYS A 86 11.68 -4.57 -0.14
N ALA A 87 12.01 -3.33 -0.49
CA ALA A 87 12.53 -2.92 -1.79
C ALA A 87 14.03 -3.27 -1.95
N HIS A 88 14.43 -4.54 -1.79
CA HIS A 88 15.79 -5.07 -2.04
C HIS A 88 15.77 -6.56 -2.41
#